data_AF-A0A2V8WJN1-F1
#
_entry.id   AF-A0A2V8WJN1-F1
#
_cell.length_a   1.000
_cell.length_b   1.000
_cell.length_c   1.000
_cell.angle_alpha   90.00
_cell.angle_beta   90.00
_cell.angle_gamma   90.00
#
_symmetry.space_group_name_H-M   'P 1'
#
loop_
_entity.id
_entity.type
_entity.pdbx_description
1 polymer ?
#
loop_
_entity_poly.entity_id
_entity_poly.type
_entity_poly.pdbx_seq_one_letter_code
_entity_poly.pdbx_strand_id
1 'polypeptide(L)'
;MFTQALAQIESWHRLNGEGPWYWSWQAYIYGRAGQLERARRELEKLEKVSRHEQVNPVIMLWAHLGVGDKEEALADLEKAYSEHFGILTTLKVEPAFDPLRSDPRFQDLLRRVGLAQ
;
A
#
# COMPACT_ATOMS: atom_id res chain seq x y z
N MET A 1 1.82 -20.21 4.10
CA MET A 1 2.45 -18.88 4.23
C MET A 1 1.77 -17.74 3.43
N PHE A 2 0.86 -17.98 2.47
CA PHE A 2 -0.11 -16.95 2.04
C PHE A 2 -1.57 -17.31 2.38
N THR A 3 -1.86 -18.62 2.41
CA THR A 3 -3.17 -19.18 2.80
C THR A 3 -3.57 -18.85 4.25
N GLN A 4 -2.60 -18.79 5.16
CA GLN A 4 -2.83 -18.37 6.55
C GLN A 4 -3.10 -16.86 6.67
N ALA A 5 -2.45 -16.03 5.84
CA ALA A 5 -2.70 -14.60 5.79
C ALA A 5 -4.12 -14.30 5.29
N LEU A 6 -4.57 -15.04 4.26
CA LEU A 6 -5.95 -14.96 3.76
C LEU A 6 -6.97 -15.30 4.85
N ALA A 7 -6.77 -16.40 5.58
CA ALA A 7 -7.65 -16.80 6.70
C ALA A 7 -7.64 -15.79 7.86
N GLN A 8 -6.50 -15.13 8.12
CA GLN A 8 -6.42 -14.10 9.15
C GLN A 8 -7.22 -12.84 8.78
N ILE A 9 -7.20 -12.40 7.54
CA ILE A 9 -7.98 -11.21 7.15
C ILE A 9 -9.49 -11.52 7.21
N GLU A 10 -9.90 -12.72 6.80
CA GLU A 10 -11.29 -13.19 6.97
C GLU A 10 -11.72 -13.24 8.45
N SER A 11 -10.78 -13.42 9.38
CA SER A 11 -11.06 -13.31 10.82
C SER A 11 -11.14 -11.86 11.32
N TRP A 12 -10.35 -10.94 10.75
CA TRP A 12 -10.39 -9.49 11.02
C TRP A 12 -11.70 -8.84 10.56
N HIS A 13 -12.32 -9.38 9.50
CA HIS A 13 -13.66 -9.02 9.03
C HIS A 13 -14.72 -9.07 10.14
N ARG A 14 -14.60 -9.98 11.11
CA ARG A 14 -15.60 -10.14 12.19
C ARG A 14 -15.52 -9.10 13.30
N LEU A 15 -14.41 -8.35 13.40
CA LEU A 15 -14.14 -7.49 14.56
C LEU A 15 -14.12 -5.99 14.27
N ASN A 16 -13.86 -5.56 13.01
CA ASN A 16 -13.57 -4.14 12.71
C ASN A 16 -14.44 -3.47 11.63
N GLY A 17 -15.36 -4.21 10.99
CA GLY A 17 -16.19 -3.69 9.90
C GLY A 17 -15.44 -3.52 8.58
N GLU A 18 -16.20 -3.44 7.47
CA GLU A 18 -15.65 -3.15 6.14
C GLU A 18 -15.25 -1.67 6.08
N GLY A 19 -13.97 -1.38 5.82
CA GLY A 19 -13.49 0.00 5.72
C GLY A 19 -12.16 0.11 4.98
N PRO A 20 -11.66 1.34 4.76
CA PRO A 20 -10.53 1.57 3.86
C PRO A 20 -9.26 0.77 4.22
N TRP A 21 -8.92 0.66 5.50
CA TRP A 21 -7.77 -0.17 5.92
C TRP A 21 -7.94 -1.64 5.57
N TYR A 22 -9.15 -2.19 5.68
CA TYR A 22 -9.43 -3.58 5.35
C TYR A 22 -9.27 -3.85 3.86
N TRP A 23 -9.87 -3.00 3.01
CA TRP A 23 -9.74 -3.15 1.55
C TRP A 23 -8.30 -2.98 1.07
N SER A 24 -7.54 -2.08 1.69
CA SER A 24 -6.13 -1.88 1.39
C SER A 24 -5.29 -3.12 1.67
N TRP A 25 -5.46 -3.73 2.85
CA TRP A 25 -4.77 -4.98 3.19
C TRP A 25 -5.21 -6.15 2.30
N GLN A 26 -6.49 -6.22 1.94
CA GLN A 26 -6.98 -7.22 0.99
C GLN A 26 -6.35 -7.02 -0.40
N ALA A 27 -6.29 -5.79 -0.91
CA ALA A 27 -5.63 -5.47 -2.18
C ALA A 27 -4.17 -5.92 -2.17
N TYR A 28 -3.43 -5.55 -1.11
CA TYR A 28 -2.05 -5.98 -0.92
C TYR A 28 -1.91 -7.50 -0.92
N ILE A 29 -2.69 -8.21 -0.09
CA ILE A 29 -2.52 -9.64 0.12
C ILE A 29 -2.98 -10.45 -1.10
N TYR A 30 -4.07 -10.06 -1.77
CA TYR A 30 -4.46 -10.66 -3.04
C TYR A 30 -3.40 -10.45 -4.12
N GLY A 31 -2.82 -9.25 -4.19
CA GLY A 31 -1.73 -8.93 -5.08
C GLY A 31 -0.53 -9.85 -4.90
N ARG A 32 -0.06 -9.96 -3.64
CA ARG A 32 1.04 -10.85 -3.26
C ARG A 32 0.74 -12.34 -3.51
N ALA A 33 -0.54 -12.73 -3.48
CA ALA A 33 -1.00 -14.08 -3.80
C ALA A 33 -1.23 -14.32 -5.31
N GLY A 34 -0.92 -13.35 -6.18
CA GLY A 34 -1.13 -13.45 -7.62
C GLY A 34 -2.60 -13.32 -8.07
N GLN A 35 -3.51 -12.96 -7.16
CA GLN A 35 -4.94 -12.80 -7.42
C GLN A 35 -5.24 -11.34 -7.82
N LEU A 36 -4.61 -10.88 -8.90
CA LEU A 36 -4.61 -9.47 -9.32
C LEU A 36 -6.02 -8.90 -9.52
N GLU A 37 -6.93 -9.68 -10.08
CA GLU A 37 -8.33 -9.26 -10.28
C GLU A 37 -9.07 -9.01 -8.96
N ARG A 38 -8.77 -9.79 -7.91
CA ARG A 38 -9.32 -9.51 -6.57
C ARG A 38 -8.67 -8.28 -5.97
N ALA A 39 -7.35 -8.12 -6.14
CA ALA A 39 -6.65 -6.96 -5.64
C ALA A 39 -7.20 -5.65 -6.21
N ARG A 40 -7.42 -5.61 -7.53
CA ARG A 40 -8.00 -4.47 -8.24
C ARG A 40 -9.41 -4.12 -7.74
N ARG A 41 -10.26 -5.12 -7.52
CA ARG A 41 -11.60 -4.89 -6.96
C ARG A 41 -11.59 -4.21 -5.60
N GLU A 42 -10.60 -4.52 -4.77
CA GLU A 42 -10.47 -3.87 -3.46
C GLU A 42 -9.90 -2.45 -3.58
N LEU A 43 -8.96 -2.22 -4.50
CA LEU A 43 -8.49 -0.88 -4.85
C LEU A 43 -9.63 0.01 -5.38
N GLU A 44 -10.49 -0.50 -6.26
CA GLU A 44 -11.65 0.25 -6.77
C GLU A 44 -12.60 0.74 -5.66
N LYS A 45 -12.74 -0.01 -4.56
CA LYS A 45 -13.52 0.44 -3.40
C LYS A 45 -12.87 1.64 -2.74
N LEU A 46 -11.54 1.61 -2.59
CA LEU A 46 -10.77 2.72 -2.04
C LEU A 46 -10.84 3.96 -2.92
N GLU A 47 -10.70 3.81 -4.24
CA GLU A 47 -10.81 4.91 -5.19
C GLU A 47 -12.20 5.56 -5.18
N LYS A 48 -13.27 4.77 -4.94
CA LYS A 48 -14.62 5.32 -4.78
C LYS A 48 -14.73 6.18 -3.52
N VAL A 49 -14.14 5.73 -2.41
CA VAL A 49 -14.12 6.50 -1.17
C VAL A 49 -13.25 7.75 -1.31
N SER A 50 -12.07 7.64 -1.92
CA SER A 50 -11.12 8.74 -2.09
C SER A 50 -11.64 9.90 -2.96
N ARG A 51 -12.71 9.66 -3.74
CA ARG A 51 -13.40 10.72 -4.51
C ARG A 51 -14.27 11.63 -3.65
N HIS A 52 -14.70 11.14 -2.48
CA HIS A 52 -15.65 11.86 -1.62
C HIS A 52 -15.01 12.33 -0.31
N GLU A 53 -13.95 11.66 0.15
CA GLU A 53 -13.20 12.04 1.35
C GLU A 53 -11.70 11.83 1.16
N GLN A 54 -10.90 12.57 1.93
CA GLN A 54 -9.45 12.39 1.94
C GLN A 54 -9.12 11.08 2.66
N VAL A 55 -8.51 10.15 1.91
CA VAL A 55 -8.03 8.88 2.45
C VAL A 55 -6.55 9.00 2.79
N ASN A 56 -6.16 8.40 3.91
CA ASN A 56 -4.76 8.34 4.34
C ASN A 56 -3.87 7.77 3.20
N PRO A 57 -2.79 8.46 2.78
CA PRO A 57 -1.92 8.00 1.69
C PRO A 57 -1.35 6.59 1.88
N VAL A 58 -1.13 6.16 3.13
CA VAL A 58 -0.64 4.81 3.43
C VAL A 58 -1.65 3.73 3.05
N ILE A 59 -2.95 4.02 3.14
CA ILE A 59 -4.02 3.10 2.73
C ILE A 59 -3.98 2.89 1.22
N MET A 60 -3.85 3.96 0.44
CA MET A 60 -3.74 3.88 -1.01
C MET A 60 -2.43 3.21 -1.43
N LEU A 61 -1.31 3.57 -0.78
CA LEU A 61 0.01 3.00 -1.03
C LEU A 61 0.01 1.47 -0.99
N TRP A 62 -0.50 0.86 0.08
CA TRP A 62 -0.52 -0.59 0.21
C TRP A 62 -1.37 -1.27 -0.87
N ALA A 63 -2.48 -0.63 -1.28
CA ALA A 63 -3.33 -1.15 -2.34
C ALA A 63 -2.64 -1.06 -3.70
N HIS A 64 -2.01 0.08 -4.02
CA HIS A 64 -1.23 0.27 -5.25
C HIS A 64 -0.03 -0.69 -5.33
N LEU A 65 0.70 -0.89 -4.24
CA LEU A 65 1.75 -1.91 -4.14
C LEU A 65 1.20 -3.33 -4.38
N GLY A 66 -0.01 -3.62 -3.88
CA GLY A 66 -0.71 -4.87 -4.10
C GLY A 66 -1.00 -5.13 -5.58
N VAL A 67 -1.56 -4.16 -6.28
CA VAL A 67 -1.90 -4.32 -7.71
C VAL A 67 -0.69 -4.13 -8.63
N GLY A 68 0.47 -3.77 -8.07
CA GLY A 68 1.71 -3.52 -8.82
C GLY A 68 1.74 -2.19 -9.56
N ASP A 69 0.90 -1.23 -9.17
CA ASP A 69 0.90 0.12 -9.75
C ASP A 69 2.02 0.95 -9.13
N LYS A 70 3.16 1.00 -9.82
CA LYS A 70 4.35 1.69 -9.34
C LYS A 70 4.20 3.20 -9.36
N GLU A 71 3.49 3.74 -10.35
CA GLU A 71 3.37 5.19 -10.53
C GLU A 71 2.56 5.78 -9.37
N GLU A 72 1.40 5.20 -9.08
CA GLU A 72 0.56 5.67 -7.98
C GLU A 72 1.17 5.35 -6.61
N ALA A 73 1.85 4.21 -6.44
CA ALA A 73 2.57 3.92 -5.20
C ALA A 73 3.67 4.95 -4.91
N LEU A 74 4.40 5.42 -5.92
CA LEU A 74 5.39 6.49 -5.76
C LEU A 74 4.72 7.83 -5.44
N ALA A 75 3.59 8.15 -6.08
CA ALA A 75 2.83 9.35 -5.77
C ALA A 75 2.33 9.34 -4.31
N ASP A 76 1.85 8.19 -3.81
CA ASP A 76 1.41 8.06 -2.42
C ASP A 76 2.58 8.14 -1.42
N LEU A 77 3.76 7.67 -1.80
CA LEU A 77 4.98 7.87 -1.00
C LEU A 77 5.39 9.34 -0.90
N GLU A 78 5.26 10.11 -1.98
CA GLU A 78 5.51 11.56 -1.97
C GLU A 78 4.49 12.30 -1.09
N LYS A 79 3.20 11.92 -1.16
CA LYS A 79 2.17 12.45 -0.24
C LYS A 79 2.51 12.09 1.21
N ALA A 80 2.88 10.83 1.45
CA ALA A 80 3.29 10.36 2.76
C ALA A 80 4.50 11.15 3.31
N TYR A 81 5.44 11.53 2.44
CA TYR A 81 6.54 12.43 2.75
C TYR A 81 6.07 13.82 3.15
N SER A 82 5.23 14.46 2.34
CA SER A 82 4.75 15.82 2.62
C SER A 82 3.96 15.92 3.92
N GLU A 83 3.27 14.84 4.31
CA GLU A 83 2.43 14.77 5.51
C GLU A 83 3.16 14.08 6.69
N HIS A 84 4.46 13.79 6.55
CA HIS A 84 5.31 13.21 7.60
C HIS A 84 4.81 11.87 8.18
N PHE A 85 4.27 10.99 7.35
CA PHE A 85 3.84 9.65 7.80
C PHE A 85 5.02 8.74 8.15
N GLY A 86 4.86 7.97 9.23
CA GLY A 86 5.90 7.08 9.76
C GLY A 86 6.30 5.92 8.84
N ILE A 87 5.50 5.58 7.81
CA ILE A 87 5.80 4.50 6.85
C ILE A 87 7.17 4.70 6.17
N LEU A 88 7.61 5.95 6.02
CA LEU A 88 8.87 6.35 5.39
C LEU A 88 10.10 5.78 6.11
N THR A 89 9.99 5.47 7.40
CA THR A 89 11.07 4.86 8.19
C THR A 89 11.36 3.41 7.76
N THR A 90 10.44 2.77 7.04
CA THR A 90 10.53 1.36 6.65
C THR A 90 11.04 1.15 5.21
N LEU A 91 11.27 2.22 4.43
CA LEU A 91 11.53 2.16 2.99
C LEU A 91 12.69 1.23 2.59
N LYS A 92 13.71 1.11 3.45
CA LYS A 92 14.88 0.23 3.20
C LYS A 92 14.67 -1.23 3.55
N VAL A 93 13.71 -1.54 4.43
CA VAL A 93 13.60 -2.87 5.05
C VAL A 93 12.34 -3.62 4.61
N GLU A 94 11.26 -2.90 4.29
CA GLU A 94 10.01 -3.51 3.86
C GLU A 94 10.14 -4.06 2.42
N PRO A 95 9.97 -5.39 2.21
CA PRO A 95 10.07 -6.01 0.89
C PRO A 95 9.01 -5.54 -0.11
N ALA A 96 7.87 -5.01 0.35
CA ALA A 96 6.85 -4.46 -0.55
C ALA A 96 7.40 -3.37 -1.49
N PHE A 97 8.46 -2.67 -1.09
CA PHE A 97 9.10 -1.63 -1.89
C PHE A 97 10.14 -2.15 -2.88
N ASP A 98 10.48 -3.44 -2.87
CA ASP A 98 11.46 -4.03 -3.81
C ASP A 98 11.24 -3.62 -5.28
N PRO A 99 9.99 -3.60 -5.81
CA PRO A 99 9.75 -3.20 -7.20
C PRO A 99 10.03 -1.71 -7.49
N LEU A 100 10.12 -0.86 -6.45
CA LEU A 100 10.34 0.58 -6.55
C LEU A 100 11.81 0.96 -6.30
N ARG A 101 12.62 0.07 -5.72
CA ARG A 101 14.00 0.39 -5.30
C ARG A 101 14.90 0.84 -6.45
N SER A 102 14.66 0.43 -7.69
CA SER A 102 15.44 0.90 -8.83
C SER A 102 14.95 2.23 -9.42
N ASP A 103 13.80 2.75 -9.00
CA ASP A 103 13.24 3.99 -9.53
C ASP A 103 14.01 5.21 -8.98
N PRO A 104 14.46 6.14 -9.85
CA PRO A 104 15.16 7.34 -9.41
C PRO A 104 14.39 8.20 -8.41
N ARG A 105 13.05 8.22 -8.48
CA ARG A 105 12.19 8.95 -7.54
C ARG A 105 12.21 8.32 -6.15
N PHE A 106 12.19 6.99 -6.08
CA PHE A 106 12.34 6.28 -4.81
C PHE A 106 13.72 6.52 -4.18
N GLN A 107 14.77 6.53 -4.99
CA GLN A 107 16.12 6.85 -4.54
C GLN A 107 16.26 8.29 -4.05
N ASP A 108 15.57 9.24 -4.70
CA ASP A 108 15.49 10.62 -4.22
C ASP A 108 14.77 10.73 -2.88
N LEU A 109 13.64 10.05 -2.74
CA LEU A 109 12.90 9.99 -1.50
C LEU A 109 13.78 9.47 -0.35
N LEU A 110 14.55 8.39 -0.57
CA LEU A 110 15.50 7.87 0.42
C LEU A 110 16.52 8.93 0.87
N ARG A 111 17.03 9.77 -0.04
CA ARG A 111 17.92 10.88 0.32
C ARG A 111 17.20 11.90 1.20
N ARG A 112 16.01 12.31 0.81
CA ARG A 112 15.21 13.34 1.51
C ARG A 112 14.81 12.92 2.93
N VAL A 113 14.58 11.62 3.16
CA VAL A 113 14.28 11.09 4.50
C VAL A 113 15.53 10.69 5.31
N GLY A 114 16.74 10.98 4.82
CA GLY A 114 17.99 10.68 5.52
C GLY A 114 18.35 9.19 5.56
N LEU A 115 17.79 8.39 4.64
CA LEU A 115 18.06 6.96 4.52
C LEU A 115 19.06 6.63 3.42
N ALA A 116 19.40 7.53 2.50
CA ALA A 116 20.47 7.27 1.54
C ALA A 116 21.83 7.16 2.25
N GLN A 117 22.63 6.16 1.87
CA GLN A 117 24.03 6.01 2.29
C GLN A 117 24.94 6.54 1.19
#